data_AF-W7DCF8-F1
#
_entry.id   AF-W7DCF8-F1
#
_cell.length_a   1.000
_cell.length_b   1.000
_cell.length_c   1.000
_cell.angle_alpha   90.00
_cell.angle_beta   90.00
_cell.angle_gamma   90.00
#
_symmetry.space_group_name_H-M   'P 1'
#
loop_
_entity.id
_entity.type
_entity.pdbx_description
1 polymer ?
#
loop_
_entity_poly.entity_id
_entity_poly.type
_entity_poly.pdbx_seq_one_letter_code
_entity_poly.pdbx_strand_id
1 'polypeptide(L)'
;MKAQSKQNGKMLVIDGGFSPAYQKTTGLAGYTLLYNSFGLQLVSHQPFTSTEDAITQETDILSTRQVIETETERKLVRNTDIGKELLQQVDELKCLLSAYRQGLIKEQH
;
A
#
# COMPACT_ATOMS: atom_id res chain seq x y z
N MET A 1 -18.10 -9.37 5.31
CA MET A 1 -17.63 -9.09 3.92
C MET A 1 -18.47 -9.91 2.95
N LYS A 2 -19.11 -9.27 1.96
CA LYS A 2 -19.72 -9.97 0.83
C LYS A 2 -19.03 -9.48 -0.44
N ALA A 3 -18.31 -10.37 -1.11
CA ALA A 3 -17.83 -10.09 -2.46
C ALA A 3 -19.03 -10.27 -3.40
N GLN A 4 -19.45 -9.22 -4.09
CA GLN A 4 -20.50 -9.31 -5.11
C GLN A 4 -19.88 -9.04 -6.48
N SER A 5 -20.15 -9.95 -7.42
CA SER A 5 -19.86 -9.71 -8.83
C SER A 5 -20.95 -8.77 -9.37
N LYS A 6 -20.55 -7.59 -9.84
CA LYS A 6 -21.43 -6.69 -10.59
C LYS A 6 -20.93 -6.68 -12.03
N GLN A 7 -21.85 -6.55 -13.00
CA GLN A 7 -21.55 -6.65 -14.42
C GLN A 7 -20.28 -5.85 -14.79
N ASN A 8 -19.28 -6.55 -15.33
CA ASN A 8 -17.94 -6.08 -15.72
C ASN A 8 -16.88 -5.75 -14.65
N GLY A 9 -17.06 -6.08 -13.36
CA GLY A 9 -15.98 -5.93 -12.36
C GLY A 9 -16.19 -6.67 -11.03
N LYS A 10 -15.09 -7.00 -10.34
CA LYS A 10 -15.13 -7.47 -8.95
C LYS A 10 -15.36 -6.26 -8.03
N MET A 11 -16.44 -6.24 -7.25
CA MET A 11 -16.73 -5.18 -6.30
C MET A 11 -16.54 -5.71 -4.87
N LEU A 12 -15.57 -5.17 -4.15
CA LEU A 12 -15.40 -5.46 -2.73
C LEU A 12 -16.33 -4.53 -1.93
N VAL A 13 -17.31 -5.11 -1.23
CA VAL A 13 -18.20 -4.36 -0.33
C VAL A 13 -17.81 -4.63 1.12
N ILE A 14 -17.32 -3.58 1.78
CA ILE A 14 -17.03 -3.58 3.22
C ILE A 14 -18.17 -2.83 3.90
N ASP A 15 -19.20 -3.58 4.31
CA ASP A 15 -20.28 -3.05 5.13
C ASP A 15 -19.79 -2.96 6.58
N GLY A 16 -19.60 -1.73 7.07
CA GLY A 16 -19.46 -1.41 8.49
C GLY A 16 -18.18 -1.91 9.20
N GLY A 17 -17.02 -1.29 8.93
CA GLY A 17 -15.80 -1.48 9.73
C GLY A 17 -15.71 -0.58 10.97
N PHE A 18 -16.35 0.60 10.94
CA PHE A 18 -16.25 1.64 11.99
C PHE A 18 -17.59 2.04 12.60
N SER A 19 -18.69 1.38 12.20
CA SER A 19 -19.99 1.68 12.80
C SER A 19 -20.04 1.12 14.23
N PRO A 20 -20.33 1.93 15.26
CA PRO A 20 -20.46 1.48 16.64
C PRO A 20 -21.47 0.33 16.80
N ALA A 21 -22.46 0.25 15.90
CA ALA A 21 -23.47 -0.80 15.90
C ALA A 21 -22.92 -2.19 15.53
N TYR A 22 -21.88 -2.24 14.67
CA TYR A 22 -21.29 -3.50 14.18
C TYR A 22 -20.09 -3.99 15.02
N GLN A 23 -19.49 -3.11 15.82
CA GLN A 23 -18.41 -3.46 16.76
C GLN A 23 -18.91 -4.48 17.81
N LYS A 24 -20.14 -4.30 18.31
CA LYS A 24 -20.78 -5.22 19.27
C LYS A 24 -21.03 -6.62 18.71
N THR A 25 -21.20 -6.75 17.39
CA THR A 25 -21.55 -8.02 16.73
C THR A 25 -20.33 -8.76 16.20
N THR A 26 -19.34 -8.02 15.70
CA THR A 26 -18.15 -8.60 15.05
C THR A 26 -16.95 -8.70 15.98
N GLY A 27 -16.90 -7.90 17.05
CA GLY A 27 -15.76 -7.83 17.96
C GLY A 27 -14.51 -7.21 17.33
N LEU A 28 -14.58 -6.63 16.14
CA LEU A 28 -13.44 -6.05 15.42
C LEU A 28 -13.46 -4.51 15.54
N ALA A 29 -12.29 -3.89 15.73
CA ALA A 29 -12.13 -2.43 15.76
C ALA A 29 -12.16 -1.78 14.38
N GLY A 30 -11.85 -2.54 13.34
CA GLY A 30 -11.87 -2.04 11.97
C GLY A 30 -11.12 -2.92 10.99
N TYR A 31 -11.09 -2.46 9.75
CA TYR A 31 -10.38 -3.12 8.66
C TYR A 31 -9.46 -2.13 7.96
N THR A 32 -8.33 -2.63 7.47
CA THR A 32 -7.42 -1.91 6.58
C THR A 32 -7.26 -2.70 5.30
N LEU A 33 -7.49 -2.05 4.15
CA LEU A 33 -7.20 -2.61 2.84
C LEU A 33 -5.81 -2.16 2.40
N LEU A 34 -4.89 -3.11 2.26
CA LEU A 34 -3.51 -2.88 1.82
C LEU A 34 -3.38 -3.30 0.36
N TYR A 35 -2.88 -2.40 -0.48
CA TYR A 35 -2.51 -2.72 -1.86
C TYR A 35 -1.04 -2.40 -2.08
N ASN A 36 -0.29 -3.36 -2.61
CA ASN A 36 1.10 -3.17 -3.02
C ASN A 36 1.41 -4.05 -4.24
N SER A 37 2.67 -4.07 -4.67
CA SER A 37 3.11 -4.81 -5.85
C SER A 37 2.86 -6.33 -5.80
N PHE A 38 2.58 -6.89 -4.62
CA PHE A 38 2.25 -8.30 -4.43
C PHE A 38 0.74 -8.57 -4.52
N GLY A 39 -0.08 -7.53 -4.36
CA GLY A 39 -1.53 -7.63 -4.48
C GLY A 39 -2.28 -6.95 -3.35
N LEU A 40 -3.54 -7.36 -3.21
CA LEU A 40 -4.53 -6.77 -2.33
C LEU A 40 -4.74 -7.67 -1.10
N GLN A 41 -4.57 -7.09 0.08
CA GLN A 41 -4.75 -7.76 1.36
C GLN A 41 -5.75 -6.98 2.21
N LEU A 42 -6.64 -7.69 2.90
CA LEU A 42 -7.51 -7.12 3.91
C LEU A 42 -6.99 -7.53 5.29
N VAL A 43 -6.82 -6.55 6.16
CA VAL A 43 -6.38 -6.75 7.54
C VAL A 43 -7.52 -6.37 8.46
N SER A 44 -7.91 -7.27 9.36
CA SER A 44 -8.90 -6.99 10.42
C SER A 44 -8.21 -6.79 11.75
N HIS A 45 -8.56 -5.73 12.46
CA HIS A 45 -7.95 -5.35 13.74
C HIS A 45 -8.87 -5.67 14.91
N GLN A 46 -8.30 -6.25 15.97
CA GLN A 46 -8.97 -6.38 17.25
C GLN A 46 -9.02 -5.03 18.00
N PRO A 47 -10.09 -4.73 18.76
CA PRO A 47 -10.16 -3.56 19.59
C PRO A 47 -9.22 -3.65 20.79
N PHE A 48 -8.67 -2.51 21.17
CA PHE A 48 -8.04 -2.35 22.48
C PHE A 48 -9.10 -2.31 23.57
N THR A 49 -8.79 -2.87 24.75
CA THR A 49 -9.68 -2.83 25.91
C THR A 49 -9.65 -1.47 26.59
N SER A 50 -8.46 -1.00 26.96
CA SER A 50 -8.21 0.35 27.50
C SER A 50 -6.75 0.75 27.27
N THR A 51 -6.46 2.05 27.36
CA THR A 51 -5.08 2.56 27.28
C THR A 51 -4.23 2.00 28.42
N GLU A 52 -4.76 1.99 29.65
CA GLU A 52 -4.10 1.44 30.82
C GLU A 52 -3.79 -0.06 30.67
N ASP A 53 -4.75 -0.86 30.19
CA ASP A 53 -4.53 -2.30 29.97
C ASP A 53 -3.49 -2.56 28.88
N ALA A 54 -3.57 -1.83 27.75
CA ALA A 54 -2.66 -2.01 26.63
C ALA A 54 -1.22 -1.68 27.01
N ILE A 55 -1.01 -0.66 27.85
CA ILE A 55 0.30 -0.32 28.39
C ILE A 55 0.77 -1.37 29.42
N THR A 56 -0.12 -1.79 30.32
CA THR A 56 0.23 -2.71 31.42
C THR A 56 0.52 -4.13 30.94
N GLN A 57 -0.20 -4.59 29.92
CA GLN A 57 -0.06 -5.94 29.36
C GLN A 57 0.83 -5.98 28.11
N GLU A 58 1.41 -4.85 27.71
CA GLU A 58 2.20 -4.70 26.47
C GLU A 58 1.47 -5.27 25.24
N THR A 59 0.14 -5.10 25.21
CA THR A 59 -0.70 -5.74 24.20
C THR A 59 -0.52 -5.05 22.85
N ASP A 60 0.04 -5.78 21.88
CA ASP A 60 0.18 -5.30 20.49
C ASP A 60 -1.11 -5.53 19.68
N ILE A 61 -1.24 -4.85 18.54
CA ILE A 61 -2.39 -4.97 17.65
C ILE A 61 -2.47 -6.40 17.09
N LEU A 62 -3.42 -7.18 17.59
CA LEU A 62 -3.76 -8.47 17.03
C LEU A 62 -4.51 -8.27 15.69
N SER A 63 -3.76 -8.43 14.59
CA SER A 63 -4.25 -8.31 13.22
C SER A 63 -4.38 -9.67 12.56
N THR A 64 -5.55 -9.98 11.99
CA THR A 64 -5.68 -11.13 11.07
C THR A 64 -5.60 -10.64 9.63
N ARG A 65 -4.75 -11.27 8.81
CA ARG A 65 -4.56 -10.92 7.39
C ARG A 65 -5.27 -11.94 6.50
N GLN A 66 -6.08 -11.44 5.57
CA GLN A 66 -6.70 -12.24 4.52
C GLN A 66 -6.21 -11.70 3.15
N VAL A 67 -5.61 -12.58 2.34
CA VAL A 67 -5.26 -12.25 0.95
C VAL A 67 -6.54 -12.25 0.12
N ILE A 68 -6.81 -11.14 -0.56
CA ILE A 68 -8.02 -10.95 -1.36
C ILE A 68 -7.71 -11.16 -2.84
N GLU A 69 -6.58 -10.62 -3.29
CA GLU A 69 -6.12 -10.79 -4.66
C GLU A 69 -4.60 -10.82 -4.67
N THR A 70 -4.01 -11.72 -5.44
CA THR A 70 -2.57 -11.78 -5.66
C THR A 70 -2.31 -11.31 -7.08
N GLU A 71 -1.39 -10.37 -7.25
CA GLU A 71 -0.98 -9.93 -8.58
C GLU A 71 -0.10 -11.01 -9.21
N THR A 72 -0.47 -11.50 -10.39
CA THR A 72 0.31 -12.53 -11.11
C THR A 72 1.63 -11.99 -11.64
N GLU A 73 1.67 -10.69 -11.94
CA GLU A 73 2.87 -9.97 -12.35
C GLU A 73 3.12 -8.76 -11.46
N ARG A 74 4.33 -8.67 -10.93
CA ARG A 74 4.70 -7.61 -9.99
C ARG A 74 4.80 -6.27 -10.71
N LYS A 75 3.98 -5.29 -10.32
CA LYS A 75 4.16 -3.89 -10.72
C LYS A 75 5.40 -3.30 -10.02
N LEU A 76 6.41 -2.93 -10.79
CA LEU A 76 7.63 -2.29 -10.30
C LEU A 76 7.53 -0.78 -10.43
N VAL A 77 8.30 -0.04 -9.63
CA VAL A 77 8.36 1.44 -9.69
C VAL A 77 8.68 1.91 -11.10
N ARG A 78 9.64 1.27 -11.80
CA ARG A 78 10.01 1.60 -13.19
C ARG A 78 8.85 1.52 -14.20
N ASN A 79 7.77 0.79 -13.86
CA ASN A 79 6.60 0.63 -14.71
C ASN A 79 5.56 1.76 -14.49
N THR A 80 5.72 2.56 -13.42
CA THR A 80 4.83 3.70 -13.14
C THR A 80 5.27 4.91 -13.95
N ASP A 81 4.40 5.92 -14.05
CA ASP A 81 4.74 7.15 -14.77
C ASP A 81 5.89 7.92 -14.11
N ILE A 82 5.92 7.94 -12.77
CA ILE A 82 7.07 8.46 -12.00
C ILE A 82 8.33 7.64 -12.31
N GLY A 83 8.21 6.31 -12.43
CA GLY A 83 9.34 5.46 -12.79
C GLY A 83 9.93 5.78 -14.16
N LYS A 84 9.09 6.10 -15.14
CA LYS A 84 9.53 6.54 -16.48
C LYS A 84 10.25 7.88 -16.41
N GLU A 85 9.72 8.83 -15.65
CA GLU A 85 10.35 10.14 -15.43
C GLU A 85 11.72 9.99 -14.78
N LEU A 86 11.84 9.16 -13.74
CA LEU A 86 13.12 8.89 -13.07
C LEU A 86 14.13 8.26 -14.02
N LEU A 87 13.70 7.33 -14.90
CA LEU A 87 14.59 6.74 -15.89
C LEU A 87 15.08 7.77 -16.91
N GLN A 88 14.20 8.69 -17.33
CA GLN A 88 14.57 9.79 -18.21
C GLN A 88 15.62 10.69 -17.54
N GLN A 89 15.39 11.11 -16.30
CA GLN A 89 16.34 11.92 -15.54
C GLN A 89 17.70 11.22 -15.40
N VAL A 90 17.71 9.91 -15.17
CA VAL A 90 18.94 9.12 -15.11
C VAL A 90 19.70 9.18 -16.44
N ASP A 91 19.02 9.05 -17.56
CA ASP A 91 19.66 9.09 -18.88
C ASP A 91 20.15 10.50 -19.24
N GLU A 92 19.41 11.54 -18.88
CA GLU A 92 19.84 12.94 -19.00
C GLU A 92 21.11 13.20 -18.18
N LEU A 93 21.17 12.72 -16.93
CA LEU A 93 22.35 12.86 -16.07
C LEU A 93 23.58 12.11 -16.63
N LYS A 94 23.38 10.92 -17.22
CA LYS A 94 24.46 10.18 -17.89
C LYS A 94 24.99 10.94 -19.11
N CYS A 95 24.10 11.52 -19.92
CA CYS A 95 24.46 12.35 -21.06
C CYS A 95 25.25 13.58 -20.61
N LEU A 96 24.77 14.29 -19.58
CA LEU A 96 25.44 15.44 -19.00
C LEU A 96 26.86 15.08 -18.50
N LEU A 97 26.98 13.98 -17.76
CA LEU A 97 28.27 13.49 -17.27
C LEU A 97 29.23 13.13 -18.42
N SER A 98 28.71 12.52 -19.49
CA SER A 98 29.51 12.19 -20.67
C SER A 98 29.99 13.45 -21.40
N ALA A 99 29.11 14.43 -21.58
CA ALA A 99 29.45 15.71 -22.23
C ALA A 99 30.50 16.48 -21.43
N TYR A 100 30.42 16.48 -20.10
CA TYR A 100 31.44 17.05 -19.23
C TYR A 100 32.79 16.32 -19.38
N ARG A 101 32.80 14.98 -19.32
CA ARG A 101 34.03 14.17 -19.46
C ARG A 101 34.72 14.32 -20.82
N GLN A 102 33.95 14.60 -21.87
CA GLN A 102 34.47 14.85 -23.22
C GLN A 102 34.89 16.31 -23.43
N GLY A 103 34.72 17.19 -22.43
CA GLY A 103 35.06 18.61 -22.52
C GLY A 103 34.09 19.42 -23.38
N LEU A 104 32.94 18.86 -23.75
CA LEU A 104 31.88 19.55 -24.51
C LEU A 104 31.16 20.59 -23.64
N ILE A 105 31.07 20.32 -22.33
CA ILE A 105 30.57 21.24 -21.32
C ILE A 105 31.70 21.51 -20.35
N LYS A 106 31.99 22.79 -20.11
CA LYS A 106 33.01 23.24 -19.15
C LYS A 106 32.36 23.58 -17.83
N GLU A 107 33.04 23.29 -16.74
CA GLU A 107 32.65 23.79 -15.42
C GLU A 107 32.69 25.32 -15.46
N GLN A 108 31.57 25.96 -15.16
CA GLN A 108 31.57 27.40 -14.91
C GLN A 108 31.92 27.59 -13.45
N HIS A 109 33.13 28.09 -13.22
CA HIS A 109 33.55 28.64 -11.94
C HIS A 109 33.07 30.09 -11.80
#